data_AF-A0A136WHL7-F1
#
_entry.id   AF-A0A136WHL7-F1
#
_cell.length_a   1.000
_cell.length_b   1.000
_cell.length_c   1.000
_cell.angle_alpha   90.00
_cell.angle_beta   90.00
_cell.angle_gamma   90.00
#
_symmetry.space_group_name_H-M   'P 1'
#
loop_
_entity.id
_entity.type
_entity.pdbx_description
1 polymer ?
#
loop_
_entity_poly.entity_id
_entity_poly.type
_entity_poly.pdbx_seq_one_letter_code
_entity_poly.pdbx_strand_id
1 'polypeptide(L)'
;MEFDSDKHENQEIEISPIEDLMREHGVLHRILLIYRDIISRLRGEKPYDPYIIYNTTLNATNIAKAFIEEYHQVLEEQYIFPRFQQNQQHIQLIQTLLVQHNAAKCLSNMILQLLASFMGSASQCYQLAYLLSQYIRMYEPHSAREDTVVFPAFHNLVSEETLKELGEEFEEIEEQKFGANGFQSIVQQIAQIEQALGIYNLDQYTPDCNL
;
A
#
# COMPACT_ATOMS: atom_id res chain seq x y z
N MET A 1 -53.86 -9.81 8.92
CA MET A 1 -52.67 -9.87 8.04
C MET A 1 -51.63 -9.00 8.70
N GLU A 2 -50.89 -9.59 9.63
CA GLU A 2 -49.71 -8.97 10.22
C GLU A 2 -48.59 -9.06 9.18
N PHE A 3 -48.04 -7.91 8.82
CA PHE A 3 -46.82 -7.84 8.03
C PHE A 3 -45.65 -8.19 8.93
N ASP A 4 -44.98 -9.28 8.57
CA ASP A 4 -43.76 -9.77 9.18
C ASP A 4 -42.69 -8.69 9.14
N SER A 5 -42.20 -8.28 10.31
CA SER A 5 -41.09 -7.36 10.45
C SER A 5 -39.81 -8.14 10.20
N ASP A 6 -39.35 -8.13 8.95
CA ASP A 6 -38.09 -8.77 8.58
C ASP A 6 -36.95 -8.13 9.38
N LYS A 7 -36.28 -8.98 10.16
CA LYS A 7 -35.09 -8.64 10.92
C LYS A 7 -33.96 -8.37 9.95
N HIS A 8 -33.72 -7.11 9.62
CA HIS A 8 -32.38 -6.69 9.21
C HIS A 8 -31.50 -6.68 10.46
N GLU A 9 -31.08 -7.89 10.88
CA GLU A 9 -29.87 -8.02 11.67
C GLU A 9 -28.74 -7.37 10.88
N ASN A 10 -28.06 -6.46 11.56
CA ASN A 10 -26.90 -5.73 11.08
C ASN A 10 -25.77 -6.74 10.82
N GLN A 11 -25.84 -7.46 9.70
CA GLN A 11 -24.70 -8.20 9.18
C GLN A 11 -23.69 -7.15 8.76
N GLU A 12 -22.76 -6.83 9.66
CA GLU A 12 -21.47 -6.28 9.24
C GLU A 12 -21.01 -7.17 8.08
N ILE A 13 -20.84 -6.56 6.91
CA ILE A 13 -20.36 -7.27 5.73
C ILE A 13 -18.98 -7.80 6.11
N GLU A 14 -18.87 -9.11 6.29
CA GLU A 14 -17.60 -9.78 6.62
C GLU A 14 -16.66 -9.55 5.43
N ILE A 15 -15.65 -8.70 5.65
CA ILE A 15 -14.66 -8.38 4.63
C ILE A 15 -13.74 -9.59 4.52
N SER A 16 -13.57 -10.11 3.31
CA SER A 16 -12.71 -11.28 3.13
C SER A 16 -11.24 -10.89 3.33
N PRO A 17 -10.35 -11.80 3.80
CA PRO A 17 -8.93 -11.50 3.94
C PRO A 17 -8.27 -11.03 2.63
N ILE A 18 -8.80 -11.49 1.49
CA ILE A 18 -8.32 -11.07 0.18
C ILE A 18 -8.76 -9.64 -0.14
N GLU A 19 -10.00 -9.28 0.20
CA GLU A 19 -10.47 -7.91 0.08
C GLU A 19 -9.67 -6.98 1.01
N ASP A 20 -9.31 -7.41 2.22
CA ASP A 20 -8.44 -6.63 3.12
C ASP A 20 -7.05 -6.41 2.53
N LEU A 21 -6.39 -7.44 2.00
CA LEU A 21 -5.12 -7.26 1.28
C LEU A 21 -5.24 -6.27 0.11
N MET A 22 -6.35 -6.30 -0.62
CA MET A 22 -6.62 -5.33 -1.70
C MET A 22 -6.90 -3.91 -1.17
N ARG A 23 -7.55 -3.76 -0.01
CA ARG A 23 -7.74 -2.47 0.66
C ARG A 23 -6.40 -1.89 1.11
N GLU A 24 -5.48 -2.73 1.55
CA GLU A 24 -4.10 -2.38 1.90
C GLU A 24 -3.31 -1.92 0.67
N HIS A 25 -3.52 -2.52 -0.51
CA HIS A 25 -3.03 -1.96 -1.78
C HIS A 25 -3.57 -0.55 -2.06
N GLY A 26 -4.79 -0.24 -1.62
CA GLY A 26 -5.32 1.13 -1.65
C GLY A 26 -4.43 2.14 -0.89
N VAL A 27 -3.86 1.74 0.25
CA VAL A 27 -2.88 2.54 1.01
C VAL A 27 -1.58 2.68 0.19
N LEU A 28 -1.07 1.58 -0.36
CA LEU A 28 0.11 1.59 -1.23
C LEU A 28 -0.06 2.57 -2.40
N HIS A 29 -1.17 2.50 -3.14
CA HIS A 29 -1.42 3.40 -4.27
C HIS A 29 -1.39 4.87 -3.88
N ARG A 30 -1.92 5.23 -2.70
CA ARG A 30 -1.86 6.59 -2.18
C ARG A 30 -0.43 7.02 -1.81
N ILE A 31 0.39 6.12 -1.28
CA ILE A 31 1.84 6.36 -1.10
C ILE A 31 2.51 6.63 -2.45
N LEU A 32 2.17 5.87 -3.49
CA LEU A 32 2.73 6.09 -4.83
C LEU A 32 2.30 7.46 -5.41
N LEU A 33 1.07 7.91 -5.15
CA LEU A 33 0.62 9.27 -5.51
C LEU A 33 1.41 10.35 -4.78
N ILE A 34 1.64 10.19 -3.47
CA ILE A 34 2.48 11.08 -2.66
C ILE A 34 3.90 11.17 -3.25
N TYR A 35 4.52 10.03 -3.57
CA TYR A 35 5.85 9.98 -4.16
C TYR A 35 5.90 10.65 -5.53
N ARG A 36 4.89 10.49 -6.39
CA ARG A 36 4.80 11.20 -7.68
C ARG A 36 4.76 12.72 -7.48
N ASP A 37 3.96 13.22 -6.55
CA ASP A 37 3.88 14.66 -6.28
C ASP A 37 5.22 15.22 -5.79
N ILE A 38 5.88 14.49 -4.87
CA ILE A 38 7.22 14.84 -4.38
C ILE A 38 8.23 14.87 -5.53
N ILE A 39 8.22 13.87 -6.43
CA ILE A 39 9.08 13.85 -7.62
C ILE A 39 8.88 15.09 -8.50
N SER A 40 7.64 15.48 -8.78
CA SER A 40 7.35 16.69 -9.57
C SER A 40 7.91 17.95 -8.91
N ARG A 41 7.79 18.09 -7.59
CA ARG A 41 8.40 19.23 -6.85
C ARG A 41 9.92 19.20 -6.89
N LEU A 42 10.53 18.04 -6.71
CA LEU A 42 11.98 17.85 -6.79
C LEU A 42 12.54 18.19 -8.19
N ARG A 43 11.72 18.03 -9.23
CA ARG A 43 12.05 18.40 -10.63
C ARG A 43 11.74 19.86 -10.98
N GLY A 44 11.17 20.62 -10.05
CA GLY A 44 10.78 22.01 -10.28
C GLY A 44 9.50 22.19 -11.10
N GLU A 45 8.70 21.13 -11.26
CA GLU A 45 7.39 21.16 -11.95
C GLU A 45 6.29 21.77 -11.06
N LYS A 46 6.53 21.79 -9.75
CA LYS A 46 5.62 22.33 -8.71
C LYS A 46 6.41 23.13 -7.66
N PRO A 47 5.75 24.00 -6.87
CA PRO A 47 6.40 24.72 -5.78
C PRO A 47 7.13 23.78 -4.82
N TYR A 48 8.38 24.14 -4.52
CA TYR A 48 9.28 23.37 -3.66
C TYR A 48 9.44 24.05 -2.31
N ASP A 49 9.18 23.28 -1.25
CA ASP A 49 9.49 23.63 0.14
C ASP A 49 10.31 22.48 0.75
N PRO A 50 11.59 22.71 1.14
CA PRO A 50 12.44 21.66 1.69
C PRO A 50 11.87 20.97 2.93
N TYR A 51 11.16 21.72 3.80
CA TYR A 51 10.60 21.19 5.04
C TYR A 51 9.40 20.29 4.74
N ILE A 52 8.52 20.71 3.83
CA ILE A 52 7.39 19.87 3.39
C ILE A 52 7.93 18.60 2.76
N ILE A 53 8.87 18.71 1.80
CA ILE A 53 9.44 17.55 1.09
C ILE A 53 10.08 16.56 2.07
N TYR A 54 10.88 17.05 3.03
CA TYR A 54 11.48 16.19 4.03
C TYR A 54 10.42 15.44 4.86
N ASN A 55 9.48 16.15 5.47
CA ASN A 55 8.50 15.54 6.37
C ASN A 55 7.54 14.60 5.66
N THR A 56 7.02 14.99 4.49
CA THR A 56 6.05 14.16 3.75
C THR A 56 6.72 12.90 3.21
N THR A 57 7.97 13.00 2.74
CA THR A 57 8.74 11.82 2.32
C THR A 57 9.01 10.91 3.51
N LEU A 58 9.51 11.46 4.63
CA LEU A 58 9.83 10.68 5.82
C LEU A 58 8.62 9.91 6.35
N ASN A 59 7.48 10.60 6.50
CA ASN A 59 6.26 9.99 7.02
C ASN A 59 5.72 8.92 6.06
N ALA A 60 5.66 9.21 4.76
CA ALA A 60 5.20 8.24 3.76
C ALA A 60 6.10 7.00 3.70
N THR A 61 7.43 7.17 3.77
CA THR A 61 8.38 6.05 3.77
C THR A 61 8.29 5.22 5.05
N ASN A 62 8.08 5.84 6.22
CA ASN A 62 7.86 5.10 7.46
C ASN A 62 6.55 4.30 7.43
N ILE A 63 5.47 4.85 6.88
CA ILE A 63 4.20 4.12 6.70
C ILE A 63 4.40 2.96 5.72
N ALA A 64 5.05 3.20 4.57
CA ALA A 64 5.34 2.14 3.59
C ALA A 64 6.11 0.99 4.23
N LYS A 65 7.16 1.31 5.02
CA LYS A 65 7.95 0.32 5.73
C LYS A 65 7.12 -0.47 6.76
N ALA A 66 6.40 0.22 7.64
CA ALA A 66 5.70 -0.44 8.74
C ALA A 66 4.45 -1.23 8.26
N PHE A 67 3.68 -0.63 7.35
CA PHE A 67 2.38 -1.14 6.95
C PHE A 67 2.44 -2.03 5.71
N ILE A 68 3.19 -1.63 4.67
CA ILE A 68 3.29 -2.43 3.45
C ILE A 68 4.35 -3.52 3.62
N GLU A 69 5.59 -3.15 3.99
CA GLU A 69 6.73 -4.07 3.90
C GLU A 69 6.86 -5.02 5.10
N GLU A 70 6.47 -4.57 6.29
CA GLU A 70 6.62 -5.31 7.56
C GLU A 70 5.29 -5.89 8.08
N TYR A 71 4.19 -5.67 7.38
CA TYR A 71 2.87 -6.22 7.70
C TYR A 71 2.23 -6.88 6.48
N HIS A 72 1.70 -6.11 5.52
CA HIS A 72 0.99 -6.64 4.35
C HIS A 72 1.80 -7.71 3.60
N GLN A 73 3.03 -7.38 3.20
CA GLN A 73 3.92 -8.31 2.50
C GLN A 73 4.30 -9.52 3.35
N VAL A 74 4.32 -9.38 4.68
CA VAL A 74 4.60 -10.51 5.58
C VAL A 74 3.41 -11.47 5.59
N LEU A 75 2.18 -10.97 5.56
CA LEU A 75 0.98 -11.80 5.43
C LEU A 75 1.03 -12.60 4.12
N GLU A 76 1.37 -11.95 3.02
CA GLU A 76 1.51 -12.62 1.72
C GLU A 76 2.61 -13.70 1.74
N GLU A 77 3.79 -13.35 2.24
CA GLU A 77 4.95 -14.24 2.33
C GLU A 77 4.68 -15.48 3.19
N GLN A 78 3.93 -15.32 4.29
CA GLN A 78 3.70 -16.39 5.27
C GLN A 78 2.46 -17.24 4.97
N TYR A 79 1.40 -16.65 4.42
CA TYR A 79 0.10 -17.31 4.34
C TYR A 79 -0.38 -17.51 2.90
N ILE A 80 -0.05 -16.60 1.98
CA ILE A 80 -0.55 -16.63 0.59
C ILE A 80 0.43 -17.40 -0.33
N PHE A 81 1.66 -16.91 -0.46
CA PHE A 81 2.66 -17.43 -1.39
C PHE A 81 3.01 -18.92 -1.18
N PRO A 82 3.03 -19.47 0.05
CA PRO A 82 3.28 -20.90 0.25
C PRO A 82 2.23 -21.82 -0.41
N ARG A 83 0.96 -21.39 -0.52
CA ARG A 83 -0.09 -22.21 -1.17
C ARG A 83 0.18 -22.41 -2.65
N PHE A 84 0.75 -21.41 -3.32
CA PHE A 84 1.17 -21.51 -4.72
C PHE A 84 2.34 -22.48 -4.91
N GLN A 85 3.30 -22.45 -3.98
CA GLN A 85 4.44 -23.36 -4.00
C GLN A 85 4.01 -24.82 -3.82
N GLN A 86 3.13 -25.08 -2.85
CA GLN A 86 2.58 -26.41 -2.57
C GLN A 86 1.82 -26.98 -3.77
N ASN A 87 1.05 -26.13 -4.47
CA ASN A 87 0.25 -26.53 -5.63
C ASN A 87 0.97 -26.42 -6.98
N GLN A 88 2.25 -26.03 -6.99
CA GLN A 88 3.06 -25.85 -8.21
C GLN A 88 2.46 -24.88 -9.23
N GLN A 89 1.74 -23.85 -8.76
CA GLN A 89 1.12 -22.82 -9.60
C GLN A 89 1.87 -21.49 -9.51
N HIS A 90 1.98 -20.77 -10.63
CA HIS A 90 2.56 -19.41 -10.69
C HIS A 90 3.96 -19.24 -10.06
N ILE A 91 4.76 -20.30 -9.96
CA ILE A 91 6.04 -20.32 -9.22
C ILE A 91 6.98 -19.18 -9.60
N GLN A 92 7.15 -18.90 -10.89
CA GLN A 92 8.04 -17.82 -11.35
C GLN A 92 7.53 -16.42 -10.95
N LEU A 93 6.21 -16.23 -10.96
CA LEU A 93 5.59 -14.97 -10.53
C LEU A 93 5.84 -14.78 -9.04
N ILE A 94 5.50 -15.75 -8.20
CA ILE A 94 5.70 -15.68 -6.75
C ILE A 94 7.17 -15.43 -6.39
N GLN A 95 8.10 -16.12 -7.07
CA GLN A 95 9.53 -15.88 -6.86
C GLN A 95 9.96 -14.45 -7.22
N THR A 96 9.33 -13.86 -8.23
CA THR A 96 9.59 -12.47 -8.62
C THR A 96 9.02 -11.49 -7.59
N LEU A 97 7.81 -11.72 -7.08
CA LEU A 97 7.18 -10.89 -6.05
C LEU A 97 8.02 -10.89 -4.76
N LEU A 98 8.50 -12.06 -4.32
CA LEU A 98 9.44 -12.18 -3.19
C LEU A 98 10.72 -11.36 -3.36
N VAL A 99 11.29 -11.33 -4.57
CA VAL A 99 12.46 -10.49 -4.87
C VAL A 99 12.09 -9.01 -4.82
N GLN A 100 10.89 -8.65 -5.28
CA GLN A 100 10.39 -7.28 -5.24
C GLN A 100 10.11 -6.80 -3.80
N HIS A 101 9.60 -7.65 -2.90
CA HIS A 101 9.45 -7.32 -1.47
C HIS A 101 10.79 -6.94 -0.84
N ASN A 102 11.85 -7.72 -1.13
CA ASN A 102 13.19 -7.40 -0.64
C ASN A 102 13.76 -6.12 -1.26
N ALA A 103 13.48 -5.88 -2.55
CA ALA A 103 13.87 -4.65 -3.23
C ALA A 103 13.15 -3.41 -2.63
N ALA A 104 11.89 -3.53 -2.24
CA ALA A 104 11.15 -2.49 -1.55
C ALA A 104 11.83 -2.08 -0.24
N LYS A 105 12.11 -3.06 0.64
CA LYS A 105 12.82 -2.87 1.90
C LYS A 105 14.16 -2.16 1.68
N CYS A 106 14.89 -2.54 0.63
CA CYS A 106 16.15 -1.88 0.25
C CYS A 106 15.94 -0.41 -0.15
N LEU A 107 14.97 -0.13 -1.03
CA LEU A 107 14.67 1.22 -1.48
C LEU A 107 14.22 2.14 -0.33
N SER A 108 13.34 1.67 0.54
CA SER A 108 12.88 2.41 1.73
C SER A 108 14.04 2.77 2.66
N ASN A 109 14.95 1.83 2.93
CA ASN A 109 16.15 2.11 3.72
C ASN A 109 17.06 3.16 3.05
N MET A 110 17.25 3.08 1.72
CA MET A 110 18.04 4.07 0.98
C MET A 110 17.41 5.46 1.02
N ILE A 111 16.08 5.56 0.93
CA ILE A 111 15.34 6.82 1.05
C ILE A 111 15.54 7.41 2.44
N LEU A 112 15.32 6.63 3.51
CA LEU A 112 15.49 7.08 4.89
C LEU A 112 16.95 7.52 5.18
N GLN A 113 17.93 6.78 4.68
CA GLN A 113 19.34 7.14 4.80
C GLN A 113 19.67 8.47 4.11
N LEU A 114 19.12 8.69 2.92
CA LEU A 114 19.26 9.96 2.20
C LEU A 114 18.61 11.11 2.99
N LEU A 115 17.41 10.88 3.52
CA LEU A 115 16.67 11.87 4.31
C LEU A 115 17.41 12.32 5.57
N ALA A 116 18.15 11.42 6.24
CA ALA A 116 18.91 11.73 7.45
C ALA A 116 19.93 12.89 7.31
N SER A 117 20.32 13.21 6.07
CA SER A 117 21.24 14.32 5.76
C SER A 117 20.70 15.27 4.67
N PHE A 118 19.40 15.22 4.40
CA PHE A 118 18.80 15.94 3.29
C PHE A 118 18.79 17.45 3.52
N MET A 119 19.47 18.18 2.63
CA MET A 119 19.58 19.65 2.68
C MET A 119 19.01 20.30 1.42
N GLY A 120 18.35 19.53 0.54
CA GLY A 120 17.76 20.03 -0.69
C GLY A 120 18.77 20.41 -1.79
N SER A 121 20.00 19.90 -1.74
CA SER A 121 20.96 20.12 -2.83
C SER A 121 20.48 19.47 -4.13
N ALA A 122 20.86 20.00 -5.30
CA ALA A 122 20.44 19.47 -6.60
C ALA A 122 20.75 17.97 -6.76
N SER A 123 21.91 17.52 -6.27
CA SER A 123 22.30 16.10 -6.27
C SER A 123 21.37 15.25 -5.39
N GLN A 124 21.06 15.71 -4.18
CA GLN A 124 20.14 15.01 -3.28
C GLN A 124 18.72 14.97 -3.85
N CYS A 125 18.24 16.07 -4.43
CA CYS A 125 16.93 16.12 -5.08
C CYS A 125 16.84 15.12 -6.24
N TYR A 126 17.88 15.06 -7.08
CA TYR A 126 17.98 14.07 -8.16
C TYR A 126 17.98 12.63 -7.64
N GLN A 127 18.80 12.35 -6.63
CA GLN A 127 18.91 11.01 -6.04
C GLN A 127 17.59 10.59 -5.38
N LEU A 128 16.93 11.47 -4.64
CA LEU A 128 15.64 11.19 -4.02
C LEU A 128 14.58 10.92 -5.09
N ALA A 129 14.48 11.77 -6.11
CA ALA A 129 13.53 11.58 -7.20
C ALA A 129 13.76 10.25 -7.94
N TYR A 130 15.02 9.83 -8.11
CA TYR A 130 15.37 8.53 -8.68
C TYR A 130 14.87 7.36 -7.82
N LEU A 131 15.16 7.36 -6.51
CA LEU A 131 14.73 6.29 -5.61
C LEU A 131 13.20 6.15 -5.56
N LEU A 132 12.49 7.27 -5.43
CA LEU A 132 11.02 7.29 -5.46
C LEU A 132 10.47 6.77 -6.79
N SER A 133 11.11 7.12 -7.92
CA SER A 133 10.71 6.64 -9.24
C SER A 133 10.90 5.13 -9.38
N GLN A 134 11.98 4.57 -8.82
CA GLN A 134 12.22 3.13 -8.80
C GLN A 134 11.18 2.39 -7.95
N TYR A 135 10.79 2.97 -6.81
CA TYR A 135 9.74 2.43 -5.94
C TYR A 135 8.40 2.32 -6.71
N ILE A 136 7.97 3.42 -7.34
CA ILE A 136 6.74 3.45 -8.16
C ILE A 136 6.81 2.46 -9.32
N ARG A 137 7.93 2.46 -10.05
CA ARG A 137 8.11 1.58 -11.23
C ARG A 137 7.97 0.10 -10.88
N MET A 138 8.36 -0.28 -9.66
CA MET A 138 8.23 -1.64 -9.17
C MET A 138 6.81 -1.93 -8.68
N TYR A 139 6.27 -1.09 -7.79
CA TYR A 139 5.03 -1.40 -7.08
C TYR A 139 3.75 -1.31 -7.93
N GLU A 140 3.74 -0.46 -8.96
CA GLU A 140 2.60 -0.35 -9.88
C GLU A 140 2.29 -1.69 -10.59
N PRO A 141 3.23 -2.35 -11.28
CA PRO A 141 2.96 -3.66 -11.87
C PRO A 141 2.91 -4.79 -10.83
N HIS A 142 3.48 -4.61 -9.64
CA HIS A 142 3.48 -5.61 -8.56
C HIS A 142 2.08 -5.82 -8.00
N SER A 143 1.51 -4.79 -7.37
CA SER A 143 0.14 -4.81 -6.81
C SER A 143 -0.90 -5.17 -7.88
N ALA A 144 -0.76 -4.62 -9.09
CA ALA A 144 -1.66 -4.98 -10.19
C ALA A 144 -1.63 -6.48 -10.54
N ARG A 145 -0.51 -7.18 -10.37
CA ARG A 145 -0.43 -8.63 -10.60
C ARG A 145 -0.88 -9.45 -9.42
N GLU A 146 -0.69 -8.97 -8.19
CA GLU A 146 -1.31 -9.57 -7.03
C GLU A 146 -2.84 -9.54 -7.15
N ASP A 147 -3.41 -8.35 -7.38
CA ASP A 147 -4.86 -8.13 -7.47
C ASP A 147 -5.54 -8.91 -8.60
N THR A 148 -4.88 -9.05 -9.75
CA THR A 148 -5.52 -9.61 -10.97
C THR A 148 -5.12 -11.04 -11.29
N VAL A 149 -4.06 -11.56 -10.65
CA VAL A 149 -3.56 -12.92 -10.92
C VAL A 149 -3.42 -13.72 -9.64
N VAL A 150 -2.69 -13.21 -8.64
CA VAL A 150 -2.41 -13.98 -7.42
C VAL A 150 -3.67 -14.16 -6.59
N PHE A 151 -4.31 -13.08 -6.17
CA PHE A 151 -5.47 -13.15 -5.29
C PHE A 151 -6.66 -13.91 -5.91
N PRO A 152 -7.02 -13.74 -7.20
CA PRO A 152 -8.05 -14.57 -7.83
C PRO A 152 -7.66 -16.06 -7.92
N ALA A 153 -6.39 -16.37 -8.18
CA ALA A 153 -5.93 -17.76 -8.21
C ALA A 153 -5.93 -18.37 -6.81
N PHE A 154 -5.58 -17.60 -5.78
CA PHE A 154 -5.53 -18.05 -4.40
C PHE A 154 -6.90 -18.54 -3.91
N HIS A 155 -7.99 -17.86 -4.30
CA HIS A 155 -9.35 -18.31 -3.99
C HIS A 155 -9.65 -19.74 -4.46
N ASN A 156 -8.99 -20.22 -5.53
CA ASN A 156 -9.16 -21.60 -6.02
C ASN A 156 -8.20 -22.60 -5.36
N LEU A 157 -7.26 -22.13 -4.54
CA LEU A 157 -6.25 -22.95 -3.86
C LEU A 157 -6.61 -23.30 -2.42
N VAL A 158 -7.62 -22.65 -1.85
CA VAL A 158 -8.03 -22.82 -0.45
C VAL A 158 -9.54 -23.00 -0.34
N SER A 159 -10.00 -23.63 0.74
CA SER A 159 -11.43 -23.74 1.05
C SER A 159 -11.97 -22.44 1.67
N GLU A 160 -13.29 -22.29 1.68
CA GLU A 160 -13.96 -21.20 2.41
C GLU A 160 -13.62 -21.19 3.90
N GLU A 161 -13.52 -22.38 4.52
CA GLU A 161 -13.11 -22.52 5.93
C GLU A 161 -11.70 -21.97 6.15
N THR A 162 -10.74 -22.32 5.30
CA THR A 162 -9.38 -21.77 5.38
C THR A 162 -9.35 -20.27 5.11
N LEU A 163 -10.18 -19.74 4.21
CA LEU A 163 -10.27 -18.29 4.01
C LEU A 163 -10.76 -17.59 5.28
N LYS A 164 -11.76 -18.16 5.96
CA LYS A 164 -12.26 -17.59 7.20
C LYS A 164 -11.19 -17.59 8.30
N GLU A 165 -10.50 -18.72 8.50
CA GLU A 165 -9.39 -18.83 9.46
C GLU A 165 -8.28 -17.81 9.19
N LEU A 166 -7.96 -17.57 7.91
CA LEU A 166 -6.97 -16.56 7.53
C LEU A 166 -7.46 -15.13 7.80
N GLY A 167 -8.76 -14.86 7.65
CA GLY A 167 -9.35 -13.58 8.03
C GLY A 167 -9.18 -13.28 9.52
N GLU A 168 -9.56 -14.23 10.37
CA GLU A 168 -9.40 -14.11 11.83
C GLU A 168 -7.93 -13.90 12.22
N GLU A 169 -7.00 -14.68 11.64
CA GLU A 169 -5.56 -14.54 11.88
C GLU A 169 -5.01 -13.17 11.43
N PHE A 170 -5.44 -12.67 10.27
CA PHE A 170 -4.97 -11.37 9.76
C PHE A 170 -5.45 -10.20 10.61
N GLU A 171 -6.70 -10.27 11.10
CA GLU A 171 -7.26 -9.29 12.03
C GLU A 171 -6.47 -9.28 13.36
N GLU A 172 -6.17 -10.45 13.92
CA GLU A 172 -5.34 -10.56 15.14
C GLU A 172 -3.94 -9.95 14.93
N ILE A 173 -3.29 -10.23 13.79
CA ILE A 173 -1.98 -9.65 13.46
C ILE A 173 -2.07 -8.14 13.26
N GLU A 174 -3.13 -7.63 12.62
CA GLU A 174 -3.37 -6.19 12.48
C GLU A 174 -3.48 -5.52 13.85
N GLU A 175 -4.35 -6.04 14.72
CA GLU A 175 -4.59 -5.46 16.04
C GLU A 175 -3.32 -5.50 16.91
N GLN A 176 -2.54 -6.58 16.85
CA GLN A 176 -1.27 -6.67 17.56
C GLN A 176 -0.25 -5.62 17.09
N LYS A 177 -0.21 -5.32 15.79
CA LYS A 177 0.76 -4.37 15.21
C LYS A 177 0.33 -2.92 15.32
N PHE A 178 -0.94 -2.63 15.13
CA PHE A 178 -1.45 -1.27 14.95
C PHE A 178 -2.53 -0.88 15.98
N GLY A 179 -2.97 -1.81 16.82
CA GLY A 179 -4.03 -1.62 17.77
C GLY A 179 -5.41 -1.60 17.12
N ALA A 180 -6.44 -1.37 17.95
CA ALA A 180 -7.81 -1.26 17.46
C ALA A 180 -7.96 -0.13 16.42
N ASN A 181 -8.58 -0.45 15.28
CA ASN A 181 -8.73 0.44 14.11
C ASN A 181 -7.39 0.80 13.43
N GLY A 182 -6.47 -0.17 13.37
CA GLY A 182 -5.14 0.00 12.78
C GLY A 182 -5.19 0.52 11.35
N PHE A 183 -5.93 -0.15 10.47
CA PHE A 183 -6.13 0.26 9.09
C PHE A 183 -6.63 1.71 8.96
N GLN A 184 -7.67 2.08 9.70
CA GLN A 184 -8.26 3.42 9.64
C GLN A 184 -7.26 4.49 10.12
N SER A 185 -6.47 4.19 11.14
CA SER A 185 -5.39 5.08 11.60
C SER A 185 -4.36 5.33 10.51
N ILE A 186 -3.94 4.29 9.79
CA ILE A 186 -2.99 4.40 8.67
C ILE A 186 -3.58 5.24 7.52
N VAL A 187 -4.84 4.98 7.16
CA VAL A 187 -5.57 5.75 6.12
C VAL A 187 -5.65 7.24 6.47
N GLN A 188 -5.84 7.58 7.75
CA GLN A 188 -5.85 8.96 8.23
C GLN A 188 -4.46 9.61 8.17
N GLN A 189 -3.40 8.88 8.53
CA GLN A 189 -2.03 9.38 8.42
C GLN A 189 -1.66 9.69 6.96
N ILE A 190 -2.05 8.83 6.01
CA ILE A 190 -1.88 9.11 4.58
C ILE A 190 -2.67 10.37 4.16
N ALA A 191 -3.92 10.51 4.61
CA ALA A 191 -4.72 11.69 4.31
C ALA A 191 -4.07 12.98 4.79
N GLN A 192 -3.44 12.98 5.97
CA GLN A 192 -2.71 14.14 6.49
C GLN A 192 -1.51 14.50 5.61
N ILE A 193 -0.78 13.52 5.08
CA ILE A 193 0.33 13.76 4.15
C ILE A 193 -0.19 14.38 2.84
N GLU A 194 -1.28 13.82 2.29
CA GLU A 194 -1.92 14.36 1.09
C GLU A 194 -2.41 15.79 1.30
N GLN A 195 -2.99 16.10 2.46
CA GLN A 195 -3.41 17.46 2.81
C GLN A 195 -2.22 18.42 2.90
N ALA A 196 -1.11 18.00 3.52
CA ALA A 196 0.11 18.81 3.60
C ALA A 196 0.73 19.10 2.22
N LEU A 197 0.60 18.17 1.28
CA LEU A 197 1.00 18.35 -0.11
C LEU A 197 -0.04 19.09 -0.95
N GLY A 198 -1.25 19.31 -0.44
CA GLY A 198 -2.36 19.87 -1.21
C GLY A 198 -2.83 18.95 -2.32
N ILE A 199 -2.70 17.63 -2.16
CA ILE A 199 -3.14 16.61 -3.12
C ILE A 199 -4.37 15.80 -2.65
N TYR A 200 -4.97 16.17 -1.52
CA TYR A 200 -6.09 15.42 -0.92
C TYR A 200 -7.42 15.55 -1.66
N ASN A 201 -7.73 16.71 -2.25
CA ASN A 201 -9.02 16.94 -2.87
C ASN A 201 -9.13 16.17 -4.21
N LEU A 202 -10.03 15.19 -4.28
CA LEU A 202 -10.21 14.36 -5.48
C LEU A 202 -10.64 15.18 -6.72
N ASP A 203 -11.40 16.26 -6.53
CA ASP A 203 -11.93 17.09 -7.62
C ASP A 203 -10.84 17.71 -8.50
N GLN A 204 -9.65 17.96 -7.94
CA GLN A 204 -8.53 18.55 -8.69
C GLN A 204 -7.98 17.64 -9.80
N TYR A 205 -8.34 16.35 -9.78
CA TYR A 205 -7.94 15.37 -10.80
C TYR A 205 -9.00 15.22 -11.90
N THR A 206 -10.16 15.87 -11.78
CA THR A 206 -11.21 15.86 -12.79
C THR A 206 -10.73 16.65 -14.02
N PRO A 207 -10.61 16.03 -15.22
CA PRO A 207 -10.27 16.77 -16.43
C PRO A 207 -11.42 17.69 -16.85
N ASP A 208 -11.09 18.89 -17.31
CA ASP A 208 -12.07 19.74 -18.01
C ASP A 208 -12.17 19.29 -19.48
N CYS A 209 -13.32 18.72 -19.84
CA CYS A 209 -13.60 18.27 -21.20
C CYS A 209 -14.22 19.36 -22.09
N ASN A 210 -14.37 20.60 -21.60
CA ASN A 210 -14.94 21.73 -22.36
C ASN A 210 -13.88 22.54 -23.12
N LEU A 211 -12.87 21.86 -23.68
CA LEU A 211 -11.83 22.48 -24.51
C LEU A 211 -12.32 22.81 -25.92
#